data_AF-A0A7J9WB69-F1
#
_entry.id   AF-A0A7J9WB69-F1
#
_cell.length_a   1.000
_cell.length_b   1.000
_cell.length_c   1.000
_cell.angle_alpha   90.00
_cell.angle_beta   90.00
_cell.angle_gamma   90.00
#
_symmetry.space_group_name_H-M   'P 1'
#
loop_
_entity.id
_entity.type
_entity.pdbx_description
1 polymer ?
#
loop_
_entity_poly.entity_id
_entity_poly.type
_entity_poly.pdbx_seq_one_letter_code
_entity_poly.pdbx_strand_id
1 'polypeptide(L)'
;MKRLLALVAAAAMIVGALYVRDGVGGRGGGVLAESEALRLICVTELQAVCEALRADDDDVEISVQEAGLTAAELVQEQPSADGWLTLQPWPEIVEEARRREGLPPLMSDVSAIGRSPLVLVVQEDRYAVLEATCSGGFSWRCVGGQAGRPWSEIGGEATWGPVRPGVADPERNATGLLVLGHAASGFFGRADFSTRDFDSPFATWLGDLKRAVPSAVSSTATPLKQMLQRRGAYDLVGTTEAEAGHELARAAPDRREGLTVVYLEPVAVAEVVLAPLAPEAHDRLAELMEEGGGEALAQNGWRVEGQPTASGVDPDLQLPANTNIPNGGVLEALRRRWGEITR
;
A
#
# COMPACT_ATOMS: atom_id res chain seq x y z
N MET A 1 57.47 46.13 11.25
CA MET A 1 57.07 45.30 12.41
C MET A 1 55.59 44.91 12.41
N LYS A 2 54.62 45.82 12.19
CA LYS A 2 53.17 45.50 12.21
C LYS A 2 52.71 44.46 11.16
N ARG A 3 53.35 44.39 9.99
CA ARG A 3 53.01 43.42 8.93
C ARG A 3 53.55 42.00 9.19
N LEU A 4 54.59 41.86 10.00
CA LEU A 4 55.16 40.55 10.38
C LEU A 4 54.35 39.87 11.49
N LEU A 5 53.79 40.68 12.40
CA LEU A 5 52.90 40.23 13.47
C LEU A 5 51.57 39.64 12.94
N ALA A 6 51.01 40.24 11.88
CA ALA A 6 49.79 39.75 11.25
C ALA A 6 49.98 38.39 10.57
N LEU A 7 51.17 38.15 9.98
CA LEU A 7 51.50 36.91 9.28
C LEU A 7 51.74 35.76 10.25
N VAL A 8 52.36 36.05 11.40
CA VAL A 8 52.54 35.08 12.50
C VAL A 8 51.19 34.73 13.15
N ALA A 9 50.29 35.70 13.33
CA ALA A 9 48.95 35.44 13.86
C ALA A 9 48.11 34.57 12.91
N ALA A 10 48.17 34.82 11.60
CA ALA A 10 47.47 34.01 10.61
C ALA A 10 48.01 32.57 10.55
N ALA A 11 49.33 32.39 10.59
CA ALA A 11 49.95 31.07 10.63
C ALA A 11 49.62 30.31 11.94
N ALA A 12 49.58 31.01 13.08
CA ALA A 12 49.19 30.42 14.36
C ALA A 12 47.72 29.98 14.38
N MET A 13 46.81 30.70 13.71
CA MET A 13 45.41 30.28 13.58
C MET A 13 45.25 29.05 12.69
N ILE A 14 46.01 28.94 11.60
CA ILE A 14 45.97 27.76 10.72
C ILE A 14 46.55 26.52 11.43
N VAL A 15 47.65 26.68 12.16
CA VAL A 15 48.26 25.58 12.94
C VAL A 15 47.38 25.19 14.13
N GLY A 16 46.73 26.16 14.79
CA GLY A 16 45.75 25.90 15.86
C GLY A 16 44.53 25.12 15.37
N ALA A 17 44.01 25.45 14.18
CA ALA A 17 42.87 24.76 13.58
C ALA A 17 43.18 23.31 13.19
N LEU A 18 44.43 23.02 12.80
CA LEU A 18 44.86 21.64 12.49
C LEU A 18 45.15 20.82 13.76
N TYR A 19 45.59 21.45 14.86
CA TYR A 19 45.85 20.74 16.11
C TYR A 19 44.57 20.36 16.89
N VAL A 20 43.48 21.14 16.73
CA VAL A 20 42.17 20.79 17.30
C VAL A 20 41.55 19.58 16.59
N ARG A 21 41.92 19.31 15.34
CA ARG A 21 41.37 18.20 14.54
C ARG A 21 41.93 16.82 14.90
N ASP A 22 43.15 16.75 15.44
CA ASP A 22 43.82 15.47 15.77
C ASP A 22 43.94 15.20 17.29
N GLY A 23 43.39 16.09 18.14
CA GLY A 23 43.83 16.22 19.54
C GLY A 23 42.83 16.00 20.67
N VAL A 24 41.62 15.46 20.46
CA VAL A 24 40.69 15.20 21.58
C VAL A 24 40.04 13.81 21.49
N GLY A 25 40.83 12.80 21.84
CA GLY A 25 40.32 11.62 22.52
C GLY A 25 40.38 11.84 24.03
N GLY A 26 39.23 11.79 24.72
CA GLY A 26 39.18 11.56 26.17
C GLY A 26 38.38 12.58 27.00
N ARG A 27 37.15 12.17 27.33
CA ARG A 27 36.32 12.52 28.50
C ARG A 27 35.66 13.91 28.56
N GLY A 28 34.33 13.87 28.45
CA GLY A 28 33.45 14.68 29.29
C GLY A 28 32.91 15.94 28.63
N GLY A 29 31.98 15.77 27.69
CA GLY A 29 31.23 16.86 27.08
C GLY A 29 30.53 16.33 25.85
N GLY A 30 29.51 15.50 26.05
CA GLY A 30 28.65 15.04 24.97
C GLY A 30 27.95 16.26 24.37
N VAL A 31 28.54 16.81 23.32
CA VAL A 31 27.75 17.47 22.28
C VAL A 31 26.89 16.33 21.75
N LEU A 32 25.62 16.30 22.17
CA LEU A 32 24.63 15.46 21.53
C LEU A 32 24.78 15.76 20.04
N ALA A 33 25.25 14.78 19.26
CA ALA A 33 24.94 14.81 17.84
C ALA A 33 23.43 14.99 17.80
N GLU A 34 22.94 16.08 17.21
CA GLU A 34 21.53 16.14 16.83
C GLU A 34 21.28 14.82 16.11
N SER A 35 20.46 13.94 16.71
CA SER A 35 20.10 12.69 16.06
C SER A 35 19.40 13.11 14.79
N GLU A 36 20.00 12.82 13.64
CA GLU A 36 19.35 13.11 12.37
C GLU A 36 17.95 12.47 12.41
N ALA A 37 16.94 13.27 12.07
CA ALA A 37 15.56 12.85 12.10
C ALA A 37 15.39 11.59 11.22
N LEU A 38 14.60 10.64 11.70
CA LEU A 38 14.35 9.39 11.01
C LEU A 38 13.44 9.67 9.81
N ARG A 39 13.91 9.36 8.60
CA ARG A 39 13.17 9.63 7.35
C ARG A 39 12.39 8.41 6.92
N LEU A 40 11.06 8.50 6.99
CA LEU A 40 10.13 7.44 6.64
C LEU A 40 9.34 7.80 5.38
N ILE A 41 9.38 6.94 4.37
CA ILE A 41 8.45 7.01 3.24
C ILE A 41 7.22 6.19 3.59
N CYS A 42 6.03 6.76 3.43
CA CYS A 42 4.76 6.06 3.63
C CYS A 42 3.99 5.99 2.33
N VAL A 43 3.41 4.84 2.03
CA VAL A 43 2.47 4.75 0.91
C VAL A 43 1.19 5.52 1.21
N THR A 44 0.55 6.09 0.19
CA THR A 44 -0.69 6.88 0.33
C THR A 44 -1.80 6.19 1.14
N GLU A 45 -1.87 4.87 1.10
CA GLU A 45 -2.84 4.03 1.81
C GLU A 45 -2.59 3.99 3.32
N LEU A 46 -1.38 4.31 3.75
CA LEU A 46 -0.96 4.36 5.15
C LEU A 46 -0.77 5.80 5.66
N GLN A 47 -1.22 6.80 4.91
CA GLN A 47 -1.09 8.21 5.28
C GLN A 47 -1.62 8.49 6.69
N ALA A 48 -2.81 8.02 7.04
CA ALA A 48 -3.40 8.25 8.35
C ALA A 48 -2.62 7.59 9.50
N VAL A 49 -1.97 6.45 9.22
CA VAL A 49 -1.10 5.76 10.19
C VAL A 49 0.16 6.59 10.43
N CYS A 50 0.79 7.07 9.35
CA CYS A 50 2.00 7.88 9.48
C CYS A 50 1.73 9.27 10.06
N GLU A 51 0.59 9.88 9.78
CA GLU A 51 0.18 11.12 10.44
C GLU A 51 0.02 10.96 11.95
N ALA A 52 -0.43 9.78 12.42
CA ALA A 52 -0.48 9.46 13.84
C ALA A 52 0.93 9.29 14.43
N LEU A 53 1.80 8.52 13.76
CA LEU A 53 3.21 8.36 14.17
C LEU A 53 3.93 9.71 14.31
N ARG A 54 3.76 10.62 13.35
CA ARG A 54 4.35 11.97 13.40
C ARG A 54 3.82 12.83 14.54
N ALA A 55 2.60 12.56 15.01
CA ALA A 55 2.03 13.32 16.12
C ALA A 55 2.60 12.88 17.47
N ASP A 56 3.13 11.66 17.54
CA ASP A 56 3.70 11.06 18.75
C ASP A 56 5.23 11.24 18.83
N ASP A 57 5.91 11.45 17.70
CA ASP A 57 7.36 11.63 17.62
C ASP A 57 7.77 12.76 16.65
N ASP A 58 8.37 13.83 17.19
CA ASP A 58 8.86 15.00 16.43
C ASP A 58 10.19 14.70 15.69
N ASP A 59 10.89 13.60 16.02
CA ASP A 59 12.16 13.19 15.42
C ASP A 59 11.98 12.29 14.18
N VAL A 60 10.76 12.23 13.61
CA VAL A 60 10.45 11.47 12.39
C VAL A 60 9.98 12.39 11.25
N GLU A 61 10.75 12.42 10.17
CA GLU A 61 10.39 13.07 8.91
C GLU A 61 9.60 12.10 8.02
N ILE A 62 8.32 12.38 7.79
CA ILE A 62 7.45 11.55 6.97
C ILE A 62 7.19 12.18 5.61
N SER A 63 7.40 11.39 4.55
CA SER A 63 6.93 11.69 3.21
C SER A 63 5.87 10.69 2.76
N VAL A 64 4.75 11.18 2.22
CA VAL A 64 3.68 10.31 1.70
C VAL A 64 3.77 10.26 0.18
N GLN A 65 3.89 9.06 -0.36
CA GLN A 65 4.13 8.82 -1.77
C GLN A 65 3.32 7.63 -2.29
N GLU A 66 3.18 7.53 -3.61
CA GLU A 66 2.52 6.40 -4.23
C GLU A 66 3.47 5.21 -4.31
N ALA A 67 2.98 4.01 -3.99
CA ALA A 67 3.81 2.82 -3.94
C ALA A 67 4.53 2.53 -5.27
N GLY A 68 3.85 2.75 -6.39
CA GLY A 68 4.45 2.57 -7.73
C GLY A 68 5.58 3.53 -8.03
N LEU A 69 5.52 4.77 -7.53
CA LEU A 69 6.57 5.77 -7.71
C LEU A 69 7.76 5.44 -6.81
N THR A 70 7.51 5.21 -5.52
CA THR A 70 8.57 4.84 -4.57
C THR A 70 9.28 3.56 -5.01
N ALA A 71 8.55 2.54 -5.47
CA ALA A 71 9.16 1.32 -5.99
C ALA A 71 10.07 1.59 -7.19
N ALA A 72 9.66 2.45 -8.13
CA ALA A 72 10.47 2.79 -9.29
C ALA A 72 11.76 3.54 -8.91
N GLU A 73 11.70 4.41 -7.91
CA GLU A 73 12.86 5.14 -7.37
C GLU A 73 13.84 4.19 -6.66
N LEU A 74 13.33 3.33 -5.77
CA LEU A 74 14.14 2.37 -5.00
C LEU A 74 14.86 1.32 -5.86
N VAL A 75 14.38 1.08 -7.09
CA VAL A 75 15.10 0.23 -8.05
C VAL A 75 16.38 0.91 -8.53
N GLN A 76 16.35 2.22 -8.79
CA GLN A 76 17.43 2.91 -9.51
C GLN A 76 18.43 3.63 -8.59
N GLU A 77 17.97 4.12 -7.44
CA GLU A 77 18.75 5.03 -6.59
C GLU A 77 19.06 4.41 -5.22
N GLN A 78 20.08 4.93 -4.54
CA GLN A 78 20.21 4.70 -3.10
C GLN A 78 19.23 5.66 -2.41
N PRO A 79 18.29 5.14 -1.61
CA PRO A 79 17.31 5.99 -0.96
C PRO A 79 17.99 6.96 0.00
N SER A 80 17.47 8.19 0.01
CA SER A 80 17.73 9.13 1.09
C SER A 80 16.78 8.92 2.27
N ALA A 81 15.92 7.90 2.25
CA ALA A 81 15.05 7.55 3.37
C ALA A 81 15.64 6.37 4.14
N ASP A 82 15.30 6.30 5.43
CA ASP A 82 15.78 5.27 6.34
C ASP A 82 14.86 4.04 6.33
N GLY A 83 13.56 4.25 6.06
CA GLY A 83 12.57 3.17 5.95
C GLY A 83 11.43 3.48 4.98
N TRP A 84 10.72 2.42 4.58
CA TRP A 84 9.52 2.47 3.75
C TRP A 84 8.37 1.68 4.39
N LEU A 85 7.34 2.38 4.86
CA LEU A 85 6.10 1.79 5.34
C LEU A 85 5.15 1.54 4.17
N THR A 86 4.92 0.27 3.84
CA THR A 86 4.21 -0.15 2.62
C THR A 86 3.44 -1.45 2.83
N LEU A 87 2.90 -2.03 1.76
CA LEU A 87 2.23 -3.33 1.78
C LEU A 87 3.08 -4.40 1.09
N GLN A 88 3.06 -5.63 1.58
CA GLN A 88 3.58 -6.77 0.81
C GLN A 88 2.72 -7.02 -0.44
N PRO A 89 3.33 -7.39 -1.59
CA PRO A 89 4.75 -7.68 -1.78
C PRO A 89 5.54 -6.57 -2.48
N TRP A 90 5.26 -5.29 -2.23
CA TRP A 90 5.99 -4.18 -2.86
C TRP A 90 7.51 -4.21 -2.61
N PRO A 91 8.02 -4.51 -1.39
CA PRO A 91 9.44 -4.71 -1.18
C PRO A 91 10.03 -5.85 -2.04
N GLU A 92 9.30 -6.96 -2.18
CA GLU A 92 9.72 -8.09 -3.03
C GLU A 92 9.81 -7.67 -4.51
N ILE A 93 8.87 -6.84 -5.00
CA ILE A 93 8.87 -6.30 -6.36
C ILE A 93 10.15 -5.50 -6.62
N VAL A 94 10.53 -4.63 -5.67
CA VAL A 94 11.76 -3.83 -5.76
C VAL A 94 12.99 -4.74 -5.76
N GLU A 95 13.09 -5.70 -4.83
CA GLU A 95 14.23 -6.62 -4.74
C GLU A 95 14.39 -7.51 -5.98
N GLU A 96 13.28 -8.00 -6.54
CA GLU A 96 13.30 -8.75 -7.80
C GLU A 96 13.77 -7.88 -8.97
N ALA A 97 13.31 -6.63 -9.05
CA ALA A 97 13.73 -5.69 -10.09
C ALA A 97 15.23 -5.36 -9.98
N ARG A 98 15.72 -5.02 -8.78
CA ARG A 98 17.14 -4.77 -8.50
C ARG A 98 18.01 -5.97 -8.87
N ARG A 99 17.59 -7.19 -8.50
CA ARG A 99 18.28 -8.43 -8.85
C ARG A 99 18.36 -8.65 -10.37
N ARG A 100 17.32 -8.31 -11.13
CA ARG A 100 17.35 -8.38 -12.61
C ARG A 100 18.33 -7.38 -13.22
N GLU A 101 18.52 -6.23 -12.58
CA GLU A 101 19.49 -5.21 -12.98
C GLU A 101 20.92 -5.49 -12.46
N GLY A 102 21.11 -6.57 -11.69
CA GLY A 102 22.40 -6.91 -11.09
C GLY A 102 22.82 -5.97 -9.96
N LEU A 103 21.86 -5.25 -9.36
CA LEU A 103 22.08 -4.36 -8.23
C LEU A 103 22.05 -5.16 -6.91
N PRO A 104 22.82 -4.73 -5.88
CA PRO A 104 22.74 -5.33 -4.55
C PRO A 104 21.33 -5.22 -3.96
N PRO A 105 20.91 -6.19 -3.12
CA PRO A 105 19.66 -6.07 -2.40
C PRO A 105 19.68 -4.83 -1.50
N LEU A 106 18.53 -4.18 -1.36
CA LEU A 106 18.39 -2.94 -0.58
C LEU A 106 17.81 -3.23 0.81
N MET A 107 16.82 -4.12 0.86
CA MET A 107 16.04 -4.43 2.05
C MET A 107 16.36 -5.84 2.55
N SER A 108 16.38 -6.00 3.87
CA SER A 108 16.45 -7.29 4.55
C SER A 108 15.49 -7.30 5.73
N ASP A 109 15.10 -8.50 6.19
CA ASP A 109 14.31 -8.68 7.41
C ASP A 109 12.93 -7.99 7.43
N VAL A 110 12.28 -7.91 6.27
CA VAL A 110 10.94 -7.33 6.16
C VAL A 110 9.90 -8.29 6.75
N SER A 111 9.20 -7.86 7.80
CA SER A 111 8.15 -8.64 8.48
C SER A 111 6.83 -7.88 8.59
N ALA A 112 5.72 -8.63 8.61
CA ALA A 112 4.39 -8.08 8.72
C ALA A 112 4.13 -7.51 10.13
N ILE A 113 3.69 -6.26 10.18
CA ILE A 113 3.37 -5.50 11.40
C ILE A 113 1.88 -5.19 11.54
N GLY A 114 1.10 -5.43 10.48
CA GLY A 114 -0.35 -5.29 10.49
C GLY A 114 -0.97 -6.04 9.31
N ARG A 115 -2.21 -6.49 9.45
CA ARG A 115 -2.89 -7.30 8.43
C ARG A 115 -4.30 -6.78 8.18
N SER A 116 -4.78 -6.89 6.95
CA SER A 116 -6.17 -6.62 6.61
C SER A 116 -6.63 -7.56 5.49
N PRO A 117 -7.78 -8.23 5.62
CA PRO A 117 -8.44 -8.86 4.48
C PRO A 117 -8.62 -7.88 3.32
N LEU A 118 -8.57 -8.41 2.11
CA LEU A 118 -9.14 -7.76 0.94
C LEU A 118 -10.62 -8.11 0.84
N VAL A 119 -11.43 -7.08 0.63
CA VAL A 119 -12.89 -7.16 0.62
C VAL A 119 -13.45 -6.48 -0.62
N LEU A 120 -14.70 -6.80 -0.92
CA LEU A 120 -15.53 -6.05 -1.85
C LEU A 120 -16.58 -5.27 -1.07
N VAL A 121 -16.63 -3.94 -1.25
CA VAL A 121 -17.78 -3.15 -0.84
C VAL A 121 -18.76 -3.10 -2.01
N VAL A 122 -19.97 -3.59 -1.82
CA VAL A 122 -20.95 -3.81 -2.90
C VAL A 122 -22.28 -3.17 -2.53
N GLN A 123 -22.99 -2.60 -3.51
CA GLN A 123 -24.38 -2.25 -3.32
C GLN A 123 -25.24 -3.54 -3.16
N GLU A 124 -26.05 -3.63 -2.11
CA GLU A 124 -26.78 -4.86 -1.72
C GLU A 124 -27.68 -5.40 -2.84
N ASP A 125 -28.38 -4.51 -3.53
CA ASP A 125 -29.24 -4.85 -4.69
C ASP A 125 -28.41 -5.44 -5.86
N ARG A 126 -27.15 -5.03 -6.00
CA ARG A 126 -26.23 -5.50 -7.05
C ARG A 126 -25.58 -6.80 -6.70
N TYR A 127 -25.26 -6.94 -5.42
CA TYR A 127 -24.75 -8.18 -4.88
C TYR A 127 -25.71 -9.33 -5.15
N ALA A 128 -27.01 -9.15 -4.84
CA ALA A 128 -28.03 -10.17 -5.08
C ALA A 128 -28.14 -10.59 -6.56
N VAL A 129 -28.08 -9.64 -7.49
CA VAL A 129 -28.14 -9.94 -8.94
C VAL A 129 -26.87 -10.66 -9.42
N LEU A 130 -25.69 -10.22 -8.96
CA LEU A 130 -24.43 -10.87 -9.31
C LEU A 130 -24.39 -12.29 -8.75
N GLU A 131 -24.72 -12.49 -7.48
CA GLU A 131 -24.79 -13.81 -6.85
C GLU A 131 -25.70 -14.77 -7.63
N ALA A 132 -26.89 -14.33 -8.04
CA ALA A 132 -27.82 -15.13 -8.85
C ALA A 132 -27.29 -15.44 -10.26
N THR A 133 -26.48 -14.55 -10.84
CA THR A 133 -25.89 -14.71 -12.19
C THR A 133 -24.69 -15.65 -12.18
N CYS A 134 -23.92 -15.68 -11.09
CA CYS A 134 -22.67 -16.43 -11.01
C CYS A 134 -22.91 -17.91 -10.65
N SER A 135 -22.88 -18.81 -11.64
CA SER A 135 -23.11 -20.25 -11.47
C SER A 135 -22.12 -20.99 -10.55
N GLY A 136 -21.03 -20.33 -10.13
CA GLY A 136 -20.02 -20.83 -9.19
C GLY A 136 -19.83 -19.90 -7.97
N GLY A 137 -20.81 -19.06 -7.67
CA GLY A 137 -20.76 -18.10 -6.57
C GLY A 137 -20.14 -16.76 -6.94
N PHE A 138 -20.34 -15.78 -6.06
CA PHE A 138 -19.80 -14.44 -6.22
C PHE A 138 -18.28 -14.46 -6.12
N SER A 139 -17.60 -14.11 -7.21
CA SER A 139 -16.13 -14.16 -7.34
C SER A 139 -15.64 -13.10 -8.32
N TRP A 140 -14.36 -12.76 -8.24
CA TRP A 140 -13.73 -11.85 -9.21
C TRP A 140 -13.84 -12.34 -10.66
N ARG A 141 -13.76 -13.65 -10.88
CA ARG A 141 -13.97 -14.24 -12.22
C ARG A 141 -15.32 -13.82 -12.78
N CYS A 142 -16.36 -13.91 -11.97
CA CYS A 142 -17.70 -13.51 -12.36
C CYS A 142 -17.82 -11.99 -12.53
N VAL A 143 -17.34 -11.20 -11.57
CA VAL A 143 -17.35 -9.73 -11.64
C VAL A 143 -16.70 -9.23 -12.92
N GLY A 144 -15.49 -9.69 -13.24
CA GLY A 144 -14.80 -9.27 -14.47
C GLY A 144 -15.49 -9.78 -15.74
N GLY A 145 -16.17 -10.92 -15.70
CA GLY A 145 -16.97 -11.42 -16.82
C GLY A 145 -18.27 -10.64 -17.07
N GLN A 146 -18.77 -9.91 -16.06
CA GLN A 146 -19.93 -9.01 -16.21
C GLN A 146 -19.53 -7.55 -16.36
N ALA A 147 -18.26 -7.20 -16.17
CA ALA A 147 -17.77 -5.84 -16.17
C ALA A 147 -18.10 -5.13 -17.50
N GLY A 148 -18.69 -3.93 -17.42
CA GLY A 148 -19.09 -3.14 -18.58
C GLY A 148 -20.40 -3.59 -19.25
N ARG A 149 -20.95 -4.76 -18.90
CA ARG A 149 -22.24 -5.21 -19.45
C ARG A 149 -23.40 -4.41 -18.84
N PRO A 150 -24.47 -4.11 -19.60
CA PRO A 150 -25.67 -3.50 -19.04
C PRO A 150 -26.30 -4.39 -17.97
N TRP A 151 -26.68 -3.81 -16.83
CA TRP A 151 -27.37 -4.53 -15.75
C TRP A 151 -28.62 -5.27 -16.22
N SER A 152 -29.35 -4.71 -17.20
CA SER A 152 -30.54 -5.33 -17.79
C SER A 152 -30.27 -6.67 -18.49
N GLU A 153 -29.04 -6.93 -18.94
CA GLU A 153 -28.67 -8.21 -19.57
C GLU A 153 -28.37 -9.32 -18.57
N ILE A 154 -28.19 -8.97 -17.28
CA ILE A 154 -27.85 -9.91 -16.21
C ILE A 154 -28.92 -9.94 -15.12
N GLY A 155 -30.13 -9.45 -15.41
CA GLY A 155 -31.27 -9.49 -14.50
C GLY A 155 -31.37 -8.35 -13.49
N GLY A 156 -30.55 -7.30 -13.64
CA GLY A 156 -30.67 -6.06 -12.86
C GLY A 156 -31.50 -4.98 -13.54
N GLU A 157 -31.66 -3.83 -12.87
CA GLU A 157 -32.44 -2.71 -13.41
C GLU A 157 -31.70 -1.98 -14.53
N ALA A 158 -32.43 -1.62 -15.60
CA ALA A 158 -31.84 -0.92 -16.74
C ALA A 158 -31.29 0.47 -16.40
N THR A 159 -31.90 1.16 -15.43
CA THR A 159 -31.51 2.52 -15.01
C THR A 159 -30.14 2.57 -14.32
N TRP A 160 -29.62 1.41 -13.93
CA TRP A 160 -28.31 1.28 -13.31
C TRP A 160 -27.14 1.41 -14.29
N GLY A 161 -27.39 1.27 -15.59
CA GLY A 161 -26.38 1.36 -16.64
C GLY A 161 -25.48 0.11 -16.70
N PRO A 162 -24.19 0.25 -17.08
CA PRO A 162 -23.25 -0.86 -17.10
C PRO A 162 -22.72 -1.20 -15.71
N VAL A 163 -22.31 -2.46 -15.52
CA VAL A 163 -21.58 -2.91 -14.33
C VAL A 163 -20.23 -2.19 -14.24
N ARG A 164 -20.02 -1.44 -13.16
CA ARG A 164 -18.83 -0.60 -12.94
C ARG A 164 -18.04 -1.05 -11.71
N PRO A 165 -17.06 -1.95 -11.86
CA PRO A 165 -16.16 -2.31 -10.79
C PRO A 165 -15.17 -1.19 -10.48
N GLY A 166 -14.82 -1.02 -9.21
CA GLY A 166 -13.82 -0.09 -8.72
C GLY A 166 -12.57 -0.83 -8.26
N VAL A 167 -11.46 -0.52 -8.91
CA VAL A 167 -10.11 -0.96 -8.52
C VAL A 167 -9.22 0.28 -8.58
N ALA A 168 -8.51 0.58 -7.50
CA ALA A 168 -7.55 1.68 -7.49
C ALA A 168 -6.41 1.38 -8.48
N ASP A 169 -5.76 2.43 -9.02
CA ASP A 169 -4.77 2.26 -10.10
C ASP A 169 -3.61 1.33 -9.67
N PRO A 170 -3.54 0.08 -10.18
CA PRO A 170 -2.54 -0.91 -9.76
C PRO A 170 -1.10 -0.50 -10.09
N GLU A 171 -0.91 0.45 -11.02
CA GLU A 171 0.43 0.95 -11.37
C GLU A 171 1.02 1.85 -10.29
N ARG A 172 0.17 2.50 -9.50
CA ARG A 172 0.54 3.58 -8.55
C ARG A 172 0.13 3.26 -7.11
N ASN A 173 -1.00 2.60 -6.92
CA ASN A 173 -1.65 2.37 -5.64
C ASN A 173 -1.31 0.97 -5.08
N ALA A 174 -0.90 0.92 -3.81
CA ALA A 174 -0.49 -0.30 -3.16
C ALA A 174 -1.63 -1.32 -3.07
N THR A 175 -2.77 -0.88 -2.52
CA THR A 175 -3.98 -1.70 -2.39
C THR A 175 -4.55 -2.08 -3.75
N GLY A 176 -4.50 -1.18 -4.73
CA GLY A 176 -4.94 -1.43 -6.11
C GLY A 176 -4.22 -2.62 -6.74
N LEU A 177 -2.91 -2.75 -6.53
CA LEU A 177 -2.15 -3.91 -7.00
C LEU A 177 -2.57 -5.21 -6.29
N LEU A 178 -2.81 -5.18 -4.98
CA LEU A 178 -3.23 -6.36 -4.23
C LEU A 178 -4.65 -6.81 -4.62
N VAL A 179 -5.56 -5.86 -4.82
CA VAL A 179 -6.91 -6.12 -5.34
C VAL A 179 -6.84 -6.74 -6.74
N LEU A 180 -5.97 -6.22 -7.61
CA LEU A 180 -5.75 -6.81 -8.94
C LEU A 180 -5.18 -8.24 -8.83
N GLY A 181 -4.24 -8.48 -7.93
CA GLY A 181 -3.69 -9.79 -7.61
C GLY A 181 -4.73 -10.79 -7.12
N HIS A 182 -5.60 -10.36 -6.21
CA HIS A 182 -6.73 -11.15 -5.73
C HIS A 182 -7.74 -11.42 -6.83
N ALA A 183 -7.98 -10.45 -7.70
CA ALA A 183 -8.86 -10.62 -8.84
C ALA A 183 -8.34 -11.65 -9.84
N ALA A 184 -7.05 -11.61 -10.16
CA ALA A 184 -6.41 -12.64 -10.99
C ALA A 184 -6.43 -14.01 -10.30
N SER A 185 -6.18 -14.06 -8.99
CA SER A 185 -6.27 -15.31 -8.21
C SER A 185 -7.68 -15.90 -8.26
N GLY A 186 -8.72 -15.06 -8.17
CA GLY A 186 -10.12 -15.47 -8.35
C GLY A 186 -10.44 -15.92 -9.77
N PHE A 187 -9.81 -15.34 -10.80
CA PHE A 187 -9.93 -15.83 -12.18
C PHE A 187 -9.34 -17.24 -12.32
N PHE A 188 -8.13 -17.46 -11.80
CA PHE A 188 -7.43 -18.74 -11.91
C PHE A 188 -7.89 -19.78 -10.89
N GLY A 189 -8.63 -19.38 -9.85
CA GLY A 189 -9.03 -20.23 -8.72
C GLY A 189 -7.88 -20.60 -7.77
N ARG A 190 -6.72 -19.93 -7.88
CA ARG A 190 -5.50 -20.18 -7.10
C ARG A 190 -4.61 -18.94 -7.09
N ALA A 191 -3.77 -18.78 -6.07
CA ALA A 191 -2.81 -17.66 -5.96
C ALA A 191 -1.39 -18.01 -6.49
N ASP A 192 -1.08 -19.29 -6.69
CA ASP A 192 0.23 -19.81 -7.12
C ASP A 192 0.37 -19.92 -8.65
N PHE A 193 -0.28 -19.02 -9.40
CA PHE A 193 -0.13 -18.94 -10.85
C PHE A 193 1.17 -18.20 -11.24
N SER A 194 1.54 -18.32 -12.52
CA SER A 194 2.74 -17.73 -13.09
C SER A 194 2.41 -16.87 -14.31
N THR A 195 3.38 -16.11 -14.80
CA THR A 195 3.25 -15.32 -16.04
C THR A 195 2.97 -16.19 -17.28
N ARG A 196 3.27 -17.48 -17.23
CA ARG A 196 2.97 -18.44 -18.31
C ARG A 196 1.48 -18.78 -18.39
N ASP A 197 0.72 -18.53 -17.33
CA ASP A 197 -0.72 -18.76 -17.27
C ASP A 197 -1.53 -17.59 -17.89
N PHE A 198 -0.88 -16.49 -18.32
CA PHE A 198 -1.52 -15.32 -18.92
C PHE A 198 -1.94 -15.58 -20.37
N ASP A 199 -2.87 -16.52 -20.54
CA ASP A 199 -3.43 -16.92 -21.82
C ASP A 199 -4.44 -15.91 -22.38
N SER A 200 -4.96 -16.19 -23.58
CA SER A 200 -5.92 -15.31 -24.25
C SER A 200 -7.21 -15.11 -23.44
N PRO A 201 -7.85 -16.15 -22.87
CA PRO A 201 -8.99 -15.96 -21.97
C PRO A 201 -8.73 -14.99 -20.81
N PHE A 202 -7.60 -15.13 -20.11
CA PHE A 202 -7.24 -14.21 -19.04
C PHE A 202 -7.01 -12.80 -19.55
N ALA A 203 -6.27 -12.65 -20.67
CA ALA A 203 -5.99 -11.34 -21.26
C ALA A 203 -7.27 -10.61 -21.69
N THR A 204 -8.25 -11.32 -22.27
CA THR A 204 -9.55 -10.75 -22.61
C THR A 204 -10.30 -10.31 -21.36
N TRP A 205 -10.42 -11.18 -20.36
CA TRP A 205 -11.10 -10.87 -19.09
C TRP A 205 -10.48 -9.67 -18.37
N LEU A 206 -9.14 -9.61 -18.30
CA LEU A 206 -8.41 -8.50 -17.69
C LEU A 206 -8.65 -7.19 -18.45
N GLY A 207 -8.69 -7.26 -19.79
CA GLY A 207 -9.00 -6.13 -20.66
C GLY A 207 -10.41 -5.60 -20.50
N ASP A 208 -11.41 -6.49 -20.40
CA ASP A 208 -12.80 -6.12 -20.12
C ASP A 208 -12.93 -5.47 -18.74
N LEU A 209 -12.30 -6.06 -17.73
CA LEU A 209 -12.25 -5.49 -16.38
C LEU A 209 -11.66 -4.08 -16.40
N LYS A 210 -10.45 -3.86 -16.94
CA LYS A 210 -9.79 -2.54 -16.97
C LYS A 210 -10.64 -1.49 -17.69
N ARG A 211 -11.24 -1.83 -18.83
CA ARG A 211 -12.09 -0.91 -19.61
C ARG A 211 -13.37 -0.53 -18.88
N ALA A 212 -13.89 -1.42 -18.04
CA ALA A 212 -15.08 -1.15 -17.24
C ALA A 212 -14.80 -0.35 -15.97
N VAL A 213 -13.55 -0.31 -15.46
CA VAL A 213 -13.21 0.50 -14.29
C VAL A 213 -13.36 1.99 -14.64
N PRO A 214 -14.26 2.74 -13.96
CA PRO A 214 -14.39 4.17 -14.16
C PRO A 214 -13.06 4.90 -13.94
N SER A 215 -12.79 5.90 -14.77
CA SER A 215 -11.65 6.79 -14.54
C SER A 215 -11.83 7.54 -13.21
N ALA A 216 -10.80 7.51 -12.37
CA ALA A 216 -10.77 8.28 -11.14
C ALA A 216 -10.94 9.77 -11.46
N VAL A 217 -11.81 10.44 -10.72
CA VAL A 217 -12.10 11.88 -10.91
C VAL A 217 -11.12 12.76 -10.12
N SER A 218 -10.44 12.17 -9.13
CA SER A 218 -9.32 12.75 -8.41
C SER A 218 -8.23 11.70 -8.22
N SER A 219 -6.96 12.10 -8.36
CA SER A 219 -5.81 11.24 -8.05
C SER A 219 -5.67 10.94 -6.56
N THR A 220 -6.32 11.71 -5.68
CA THR A 220 -6.20 11.59 -4.22
C THR A 220 -7.36 10.83 -3.56
N ALA A 221 -8.45 10.56 -4.28
CA ALA A 221 -9.63 9.90 -3.72
C ALA A 221 -9.69 8.43 -4.13
N THR A 222 -9.75 7.53 -3.16
CA THR A 222 -9.92 6.09 -3.40
C THR A 222 -11.28 5.80 -4.06
N PRO A 223 -11.43 4.68 -4.80
CA PRO A 223 -12.71 4.30 -5.37
C PRO A 223 -13.83 4.17 -4.32
N LEU A 224 -13.51 3.71 -3.11
CA LEU A 224 -14.50 3.61 -2.02
C LEU A 224 -14.98 4.99 -1.57
N LYS A 225 -14.06 5.94 -1.35
CA LYS A 225 -14.43 7.33 -1.04
C LYS A 225 -15.31 7.93 -2.13
N GLN A 226 -14.98 7.67 -3.40
CA GLN A 226 -15.80 8.13 -4.52
C GLN A 226 -17.19 7.46 -4.56
N MET A 227 -17.29 6.17 -4.22
CA MET A 227 -18.55 5.45 -4.10
C MET A 227 -19.44 6.05 -3.01
N LEU A 228 -18.86 6.38 -1.85
CA LEU A 228 -19.56 7.04 -0.74
C LEU A 228 -19.97 8.48 -1.05
N GLN A 229 -19.18 9.21 -1.86
CA GLN A 229 -19.47 10.59 -2.25
C GLN A 229 -20.50 10.69 -3.36
N ARG A 230 -20.54 9.72 -4.28
CA ARG A 230 -21.41 9.73 -5.46
C ARG A 230 -22.02 8.34 -5.63
N ARG A 231 -23.27 8.19 -5.17
CA ARG A 231 -24.05 6.97 -5.38
C ARG A 231 -24.04 6.61 -6.87
N GLY A 232 -23.75 5.34 -7.15
CA GLY A 232 -23.64 4.83 -8.51
C GLY A 232 -22.41 5.34 -9.28
N ALA A 233 -21.34 5.82 -8.65
CA ALA A 233 -20.05 5.96 -9.32
C ALA A 233 -19.43 4.58 -9.62
N TYR A 234 -19.59 3.66 -8.69
CA TYR A 234 -19.19 2.25 -8.77
C TYR A 234 -20.33 1.38 -8.25
N ASP A 235 -20.45 0.17 -8.78
CA ASP A 235 -21.41 -0.83 -8.28
C ASP A 235 -20.79 -1.74 -7.21
N LEU A 236 -19.47 -1.92 -7.28
CA LEU A 236 -18.66 -2.62 -6.29
C LEU A 236 -17.22 -2.06 -6.30
N VAL A 237 -16.54 -2.11 -5.17
CA VAL A 237 -15.16 -1.63 -5.01
C VAL A 237 -14.33 -2.66 -4.27
N GLY A 238 -13.17 -3.04 -4.83
CA GLY A 238 -12.16 -3.81 -4.11
C GLY A 238 -11.27 -2.90 -3.28
N THR A 239 -11.09 -3.25 -2.00
CA THR A 239 -10.23 -2.55 -1.05
C THR A 239 -9.81 -3.46 0.12
N THR A 240 -9.11 -2.94 1.12
CA THR A 240 -8.87 -3.57 2.41
C THR A 240 -10.07 -3.40 3.36
N GLU A 241 -10.28 -4.35 4.25
CA GLU A 241 -11.21 -4.20 5.38
C GLU A 241 -10.85 -2.99 6.26
N ALA A 242 -9.55 -2.72 6.44
CA ALA A 242 -9.08 -1.54 7.17
C ALA A 242 -9.65 -0.24 6.59
N GLU A 243 -9.63 -0.06 5.26
CA GLU A 243 -10.26 1.10 4.62
C GLU A 243 -11.79 1.00 4.70
N ALA A 244 -12.37 -0.15 4.35
CA ALA A 244 -13.82 -0.33 4.29
C ALA A 244 -14.50 -0.05 5.63
N GLY A 245 -14.03 -0.69 6.71
CA GLY A 245 -14.58 -0.52 8.05
C GLY A 245 -14.48 0.92 8.54
N HIS A 246 -13.32 1.54 8.36
CA HIS A 246 -13.05 2.91 8.79
C HIS A 246 -13.90 3.94 8.04
N GLU A 247 -13.94 3.87 6.71
CA GLU A 247 -14.70 4.80 5.88
C GLU A 247 -16.21 4.60 6.06
N LEU A 248 -16.70 3.37 6.16
CA LEU A 248 -18.12 3.09 6.40
C LEU A 248 -18.57 3.50 7.80
N ALA A 249 -17.73 3.33 8.83
CA ALA A 249 -18.07 3.75 10.20
C ALA A 249 -18.19 5.28 10.32
N ARG A 250 -17.43 6.03 9.52
CA ARG A 250 -17.42 7.51 9.53
C ARG A 250 -18.39 8.13 8.53
N ALA A 251 -18.85 7.38 7.54
CA ALA A 251 -19.82 7.84 6.57
C ALA A 251 -21.17 8.15 7.23
N ALA A 252 -21.82 9.22 6.76
CA ALA A 252 -23.18 9.55 7.14
C ALA A 252 -24.13 8.37 6.81
N PRO A 253 -25.18 8.11 7.61
CA PRO A 253 -26.06 6.95 7.42
C PRO A 253 -26.62 6.81 6.00
N ASP A 254 -27.01 7.92 5.37
CA ASP A 254 -27.51 7.99 3.99
C ASP A 254 -26.44 7.66 2.93
N ARG A 255 -25.15 7.75 3.24
CA ARG A 255 -24.08 7.43 2.29
C ARG A 255 -23.67 5.96 2.29
N ARG A 256 -23.86 5.29 3.42
CA ARG A 256 -23.53 3.86 3.59
C ARG A 256 -24.74 2.93 3.51
N GLU A 257 -25.94 3.49 3.46
CA GLU A 257 -27.18 2.72 3.29
C GLU A 257 -27.15 1.88 2.02
N GLY A 258 -27.47 0.59 2.15
CA GLY A 258 -27.48 -0.37 1.05
C GLY A 258 -26.08 -0.79 0.58
N LEU A 259 -25.03 -0.55 1.38
CA LEU A 259 -23.69 -1.09 1.14
C LEU A 259 -23.42 -2.26 2.07
N THR A 260 -22.87 -3.34 1.51
CA THR A 260 -22.40 -4.51 2.27
C THR A 260 -20.93 -4.77 1.98
N VAL A 261 -20.22 -5.31 2.98
CA VAL A 261 -18.83 -5.76 2.86
C VAL A 261 -18.86 -7.27 2.62
N VAL A 262 -18.23 -7.71 1.54
CA VAL A 262 -18.18 -9.10 1.11
C VAL A 262 -16.74 -9.60 1.15
N TYR A 263 -16.52 -10.69 1.88
CA TYR A 263 -15.26 -11.43 1.90
C TYR A 263 -15.31 -12.52 0.84
N LEU A 264 -14.43 -12.46 -0.16
CA LEU A 264 -14.35 -13.49 -1.17
C LEU A 264 -13.52 -14.68 -0.67
N GLU A 265 -13.95 -15.90 -0.97
CA GLU A 265 -13.16 -17.10 -0.71
C GLU A 265 -12.24 -17.46 -1.90
N PRO A 266 -10.99 -17.89 -1.65
CA PRO A 266 -10.28 -17.77 -0.38
C PRO A 266 -10.00 -16.30 -0.04
N VAL A 267 -10.07 -15.95 1.25
CA VAL A 267 -9.80 -14.59 1.73
C VAL A 267 -8.35 -14.24 1.43
N ALA A 268 -8.13 -13.15 0.68
CA ALA A 268 -6.81 -12.59 0.49
C ALA A 268 -6.50 -11.56 1.57
N VAL A 269 -5.23 -11.40 1.94
CA VAL A 269 -4.79 -10.54 3.03
C VAL A 269 -3.69 -9.61 2.54
N ALA A 270 -3.89 -8.31 2.76
CA ALA A 270 -2.86 -7.30 2.68
C ALA A 270 -2.07 -7.26 3.99
N GLU A 271 -0.75 -7.17 3.90
CA GLU A 271 0.14 -7.09 5.07
C GLU A 271 0.93 -5.79 5.01
N VAL A 272 0.80 -4.99 6.06
CA VAL A 272 1.64 -3.81 6.28
C VAL A 272 3.01 -4.27 6.72
N VAL A 273 4.03 -3.67 6.12
CA VAL A 273 5.43 -3.94 6.43
C VAL A 273 6.19 -2.63 6.52
N LEU A 274 7.14 -2.62 7.45
CA LEU A 274 8.19 -1.62 7.48
C LEU A 274 9.43 -2.23 6.83
N ALA A 275 9.77 -1.76 5.64
CA ALA A 275 10.96 -2.20 4.92
C ALA A 275 12.11 -1.23 5.21
N PRO A 276 13.15 -1.66 5.93
CA PRO A 276 14.25 -0.78 6.24
C PRO A 276 15.14 -0.58 5.01
N LEU A 277 15.57 0.66 4.80
CA LEU A 277 16.35 1.10 3.64
C LEU A 277 17.80 1.46 4.01
N ALA A 278 18.04 1.78 5.30
CA ALA A 278 19.35 2.07 5.86
C ALA A 278 19.65 1.12 7.05
N PRO A 279 20.71 0.29 6.99
CA PRO A 279 21.05 -0.64 8.07
C PRO A 279 21.23 0.02 9.44
N GLU A 280 21.82 1.21 9.47
CA GLU A 280 22.05 2.01 10.68
C GLU A 280 20.77 2.50 11.36
N ALA A 281 19.63 2.51 10.65
CA ALA A 281 18.35 2.97 11.16
C ALA A 281 17.42 1.84 11.62
N HIS A 282 17.82 0.57 11.46
CA HIS A 282 16.98 -0.60 11.79
C HIS A 282 16.42 -0.55 13.22
N ASP A 283 17.29 -0.32 14.21
CA ASP A 283 16.88 -0.36 15.63
C ASP A 283 15.91 0.78 15.95
N ARG A 284 16.15 1.98 15.40
CA ARG A 284 15.26 3.15 15.57
C ARG A 284 13.90 2.94 14.90
N LEU A 285 13.90 2.31 13.72
CA LEU A 285 12.66 1.95 13.02
C LEU A 285 11.85 0.91 13.79
N ALA A 286 12.51 -0.07 14.41
CA ALA A 286 11.86 -1.04 15.27
C ALA A 286 11.26 -0.38 16.52
N GLU A 287 12.02 0.50 17.19
CA GLU A 287 11.57 1.27 18.35
C GLU A 287 10.34 2.13 18.02
N LEU A 288 10.36 2.88 16.90
CA LEU A 288 9.21 3.66 16.43
C LEU A 288 7.94 2.80 16.28
N MET A 289 8.09 1.58 15.76
CA MET A 289 6.96 0.66 15.58
C MET A 289 6.46 0.04 16.88
N GLU A 290 7.35 -0.22 17.83
CA GLU A 290 7.03 -0.76 19.15
C GLU A 290 6.33 0.28 20.04
N GLU A 291 6.76 1.55 19.98
CA GLU A 291 6.26 2.61 20.87
C GLU A 291 4.87 3.12 20.47
N GLY A 292 4.56 3.20 19.18
CA GLY A 292 3.27 3.76 18.72
C GLY A 292 2.71 3.14 17.44
N GLY A 293 3.55 2.47 16.62
CA GLY A 293 3.11 2.00 15.31
C GLY A 293 2.03 0.93 15.34
N GLY A 294 2.07 0.01 16.31
CA GLY A 294 1.01 -0.99 16.49
C GLY A 294 -0.35 -0.36 16.83
N GLU A 295 -0.37 0.64 17.71
CA GLU A 295 -1.59 1.37 18.06
C GLU A 295 -2.09 2.21 16.88
N ALA A 296 -1.20 2.96 16.21
CA ALA A 296 -1.52 3.77 15.04
C ALA A 296 -2.14 2.93 13.91
N LEU A 297 -1.62 1.72 13.67
CA LEU A 297 -2.18 0.76 12.73
C LEU A 297 -3.57 0.29 13.16
N ALA A 298 -3.72 -0.13 14.41
CA ALA A 298 -4.99 -0.64 14.96
C ALA A 298 -6.10 0.40 14.92
N GLN A 299 -5.82 1.64 15.33
CA GLN A 299 -6.77 2.76 15.27
C GLN A 299 -7.24 3.08 13.84
N ASN A 300 -6.43 2.74 12.84
CA ASN A 300 -6.73 2.91 11.42
C ASN A 300 -7.22 1.62 10.73
N GLY A 301 -7.73 0.65 11.51
CA GLY A 301 -8.45 -0.51 10.98
C GLY A 301 -7.58 -1.71 10.63
N TRP A 302 -6.26 -1.63 10.80
CA TRP A 302 -5.38 -2.78 10.59
C TRP A 302 -5.45 -3.72 11.79
N ARG A 303 -5.42 -5.03 11.52
CA ARG A 303 -5.36 -6.05 12.58
C ARG A 303 -3.91 -6.20 13.01
N VAL A 304 -3.65 -5.90 14.28
CA VAL A 304 -2.32 -6.00 14.91
C VAL A 304 -2.44 -6.91 16.12
N GLU A 305 -1.47 -7.80 16.31
CA GLU A 305 -1.46 -8.71 17.45
C GLU A 305 -1.42 -7.93 18.77
N GLY A 306 -2.25 -8.35 19.74
CA GLY A 306 -2.34 -7.68 21.04
C GLY A 306 -3.11 -6.35 21.05
N GLN A 307 -3.54 -5.84 19.89
CA GLN A 307 -4.31 -4.59 19.79
C GLN A 307 -5.81 -4.86 19.57
N PRO A 308 -6.71 -3.99 20.06
CA PRO A 308 -8.14 -4.10 19.79
C PRO A 308 -8.44 -3.78 18.32
N THR A 309 -9.41 -4.48 17.74
CA THR A 309 -9.89 -4.19 16.37
C THR A 309 -10.70 -2.90 16.34
N ALA A 310 -10.49 -2.07 15.31
CA ALA A 310 -11.26 -0.85 15.11
C ALA A 310 -12.75 -1.12 14.83
N SER A 311 -13.58 -0.10 15.03
CA SER A 311 -14.98 -0.13 14.61
C SER A 311 -15.10 -0.37 13.11
N GLY A 312 -16.02 -1.27 12.71
CA GLY A 312 -16.28 -1.61 11.31
C GLY A 312 -15.39 -2.74 10.77
N VAL A 313 -14.45 -3.25 11.56
CA VAL A 313 -13.67 -4.47 11.29
C VAL A 313 -14.38 -5.64 11.98
N ASP A 314 -14.45 -6.81 11.32
CA ASP A 314 -15.07 -8.01 11.85
C ASP A 314 -14.15 -8.71 12.88
N PRO A 315 -14.40 -8.63 14.21
CA PRO A 315 -13.49 -9.20 15.19
C PRO A 315 -13.42 -10.73 15.13
N ASP A 316 -14.42 -11.40 14.56
CA ASP A 316 -14.54 -12.86 14.55
C ASP A 316 -13.92 -13.51 13.32
N LEU A 317 -13.59 -12.72 12.29
CA LEU A 317 -12.94 -13.21 11.08
C LEU A 317 -11.51 -13.71 11.36
N GLN A 318 -11.30 -15.00 11.17
CA GLN A 318 -9.98 -15.63 11.24
C GLN A 318 -9.23 -15.43 9.92
N LEU A 319 -8.06 -14.80 9.99
CA LEU A 319 -7.22 -14.61 8.80
C LEU A 319 -6.48 -15.91 8.45
N PRO A 320 -6.33 -16.24 7.16
CA PRO A 320 -5.49 -17.34 6.74
C PRO A 320 -4.01 -17.10 7.12
N ALA A 321 -3.27 -18.19 7.28
CA ALA A 321 -1.83 -18.14 7.54
C ALA A 321 -1.06 -17.56 6.33
N ASN A 322 -1.47 -17.93 5.11
CA ASN A 322 -0.92 -17.38 3.88
C ASN A 322 -1.76 -16.18 3.43
N THR A 323 -1.15 -15.24 2.70
CA THR A 323 -1.84 -14.04 2.21
C THR A 323 -2.85 -14.33 1.09
N ASN A 324 -2.76 -15.48 0.42
CA ASN A 324 -3.51 -15.78 -0.81
C ASN A 324 -3.34 -14.69 -1.89
N ILE A 325 -2.20 -14.00 -1.88
CA ILE A 325 -1.78 -13.03 -2.89
C ILE A 325 -0.62 -13.64 -3.68
N PRO A 326 -0.55 -13.45 -5.02
CA PRO A 326 0.57 -13.91 -5.82
C PRO A 326 1.90 -13.27 -5.39
N ASN A 327 3.02 -13.95 -5.64
CA ASN A 327 4.35 -13.38 -5.35
C ASN A 327 4.62 -12.08 -6.12
N GLY A 328 5.57 -11.28 -5.64
CA GLY A 328 5.93 -9.99 -6.21
C GLY A 328 6.28 -10.06 -7.70
N GLY A 329 7.01 -11.09 -8.14
CA GLY A 329 7.36 -11.26 -9.56
C GLY A 329 6.15 -11.41 -10.49
N VAL A 330 5.10 -12.10 -10.05
CA VAL A 330 3.85 -12.27 -10.79
C VAL A 330 3.00 -11.00 -10.73
N LEU A 331 2.92 -10.33 -9.58
CA LEU A 331 2.21 -9.07 -9.46
C LEU A 331 2.84 -7.96 -10.31
N GLU A 332 4.16 -7.89 -10.39
CA GLU A 332 4.83 -6.91 -11.26
C GLU A 332 4.50 -7.16 -12.74
N ALA A 333 4.48 -8.42 -13.18
CA ALA A 333 4.06 -8.76 -14.53
C ALA A 333 2.58 -8.41 -14.78
N LEU A 334 1.71 -8.63 -13.80
CA LEU A 334 0.30 -8.28 -13.87
C LEU A 334 0.10 -6.76 -13.90
N ARG A 335 0.86 -5.99 -13.10
CA ARG A 335 0.88 -4.52 -13.09
C ARG A 335 1.27 -3.96 -14.45
N ARG A 336 2.35 -4.46 -15.04
CA ARG A 336 2.78 -4.07 -16.40
C ARG A 336 1.72 -4.39 -17.44
N ARG A 337 1.14 -5.58 -17.38
CA ARG A 337 0.08 -6.00 -18.30
C ARG A 337 -1.16 -5.12 -18.19
N TRP A 338 -1.51 -4.72 -16.96
CA TRP A 338 -2.55 -3.73 -16.73
C TRP A 338 -2.21 -2.44 -17.46
N GLY A 339 -1.02 -1.87 -17.28
CA GLY A 339 -0.61 -0.62 -17.91
C GLY A 339 -0.64 -0.62 -19.44
N GLU A 340 -0.32 -1.76 -20.07
CA GLU A 340 -0.35 -1.94 -21.53
C GLU A 340 -1.76 -1.88 -22.14
N ILE A 341 -2.82 -2.17 -21.38
CA ILE A 341 -4.18 -2.19 -21.90
C ILE A 341 -4.69 -0.75 -22.10
N THR A 342 -5.03 -0.40 -23.33
CA THR A 342 -5.66 0.89 -23.66
C THR A 342 -7.10 0.93 -23.16
N ARG A 343 -7.49 2.04 -22.52
CA ARG A 343 -8.88 2.31 -22.13
C ARG A 343 -9.71 2.77 -23.33
#